data_AF-A0A838U6B4-F1
#
_entry.id   AF-A0A838U6B4-F1
#
_cell.length_a   1.000
_cell.length_b   1.000
_cell.length_c   1.000
_cell.angle_alpha   90.00
_cell.angle_beta   90.00
_cell.angle_gamma   90.00
#
_symmetry.space_group_name_H-M   'P 1'
#
loop_
_entity.id
_entity.type
_entity.pdbx_description
1 polymer ?
#
loop_
_entity_poly.entity_id
_entity_poly.type
_entity_poly.pdbx_seq_one_letter_code
_entity_poly.pdbx_strand_id
1 'polypeptide(L)'
;MSFSDKEYQIKRKIVNIVKTFRSLGVLNDSDVQINSFENLQDGYKISGEYQYNHIFKGNIIEEGTFEITIDKDLTEPKNIKITPKKRTDFKV
;
A
#
# COMPACT_ATOMS: atom_id res chain seq x y z
N MET A 1 20.02 -1.61 5.81
CA MET A 1 19.50 -2.94 5.45
C MET A 1 19.21 -2.92 3.96
N SER A 2 19.86 -3.78 3.18
CA SER A 2 19.51 -3.99 1.77
C SER A 2 18.23 -4.81 1.74
N PHE A 3 17.15 -4.27 1.17
CA PHE A 3 15.98 -5.10 0.85
C PHE A 3 16.41 -6.18 -0.14
N SER A 4 15.92 -7.40 0.05
CA SER A 4 16.05 -8.42 -0.99
C SER A 4 15.21 -8.00 -2.21
N ASP A 5 15.61 -8.41 -3.42
CA ASP A 5 14.86 -8.10 -4.66
C ASP A 5 13.37 -8.46 -4.56
N LYS A 6 13.07 -9.49 -3.77
CA LYS A 6 11.72 -9.99 -3.54
C LYS A 6 10.88 -9.06 -2.66
N GLU A 7 11.45 -8.51 -1.58
CA GLU A 7 10.75 -7.54 -0.73
C GLU A 7 10.45 -6.25 -1.49
N TYR A 8 11.37 -5.82 -2.36
CA TYR A 8 11.14 -4.66 -3.22
C TYR A 8 9.97 -4.91 -4.20
N GLN A 9 9.91 -6.10 -4.82
CA GLN A 9 8.79 -6.48 -5.69
C GLN A 9 7.45 -6.50 -4.94
N ILE A 10 7.42 -7.07 -3.73
CA ILE A 10 6.23 -7.08 -2.88
C ILE A 10 5.80 -5.65 -2.57
N LYS A 11 6.72 -4.79 -2.14
CA LYS A 11 6.41 -3.39 -1.81
C LYS A 11 5.80 -2.65 -3.00
N ARG A 12 6.37 -2.78 -4.21
CA ARG A 12 5.81 -2.17 -5.41
C ARG A 12 4.42 -2.72 -5.76
N LYS A 13 4.19 -4.03 -5.57
CA LYS A 13 2.88 -4.64 -5.77
C LYS A 13 1.84 -4.06 -4.81
N ILE A 14 2.20 -3.92 -3.53
CA ILE A 14 1.33 -3.30 -2.50
C ILE A 14 1.01 -1.86 -2.87
N VAL A 15 2.00 -1.05 -3.23
CA VAL A 15 1.79 0.35 -3.68
C VAL A 15 0.80 0.41 -4.83
N ASN A 16 0.96 -0.44 -5.85
CA ASN A 16 0.06 -0.50 -6.99
C ASN A 16 -1.37 -0.94 -6.61
N ILE A 17 -1.52 -1.89 -5.69
CA ILE A 17 -2.83 -2.34 -5.19
C ILE A 17 -3.53 -1.21 -4.45
N VAL A 18 -2.85 -0.54 -3.51
CA VAL A 18 -3.42 0.57 -2.75
C VAL A 18 -3.81 1.71 -3.70
N LYS A 19 -2.91 2.06 -4.63
CA LYS A 19 -3.15 3.07 -5.66
C LYS A 19 -4.41 2.78 -6.48
N THR A 20 -4.54 1.54 -6.97
CA THR A 20 -5.67 1.11 -7.81
C THR A 20 -6.98 1.10 -7.01
N PHE A 21 -6.97 0.48 -5.83
CA PHE A 21 -8.18 0.31 -5.03
C PHE A 21 -8.73 1.65 -4.49
N ARG A 22 -7.84 2.59 -4.18
CA ARG A 22 -8.22 3.95 -3.72
C ARG A 22 -8.36 4.96 -4.85
N SER A 23 -8.16 4.56 -6.12
CA SER A 23 -8.17 5.45 -7.29
C SER A 23 -7.25 6.67 -7.13
N LEU A 24 -6.07 6.46 -6.55
CA LEU A 24 -5.09 7.52 -6.30
C LEU A 24 -4.23 7.72 -7.56
N GLY A 25 -4.07 8.98 -7.99
CA GLY A 25 -3.30 9.29 -9.21
C GLY A 25 -1.79 8.98 -9.07
N VAL A 26 -1.21 9.33 -7.93
CA VAL A 26 0.23 9.14 -7.63
C VAL A 26 0.39 8.70 -6.20
N LEU A 27 0.86 7.46 -5.98
CA LEU A 27 1.26 6.96 -4.67
C LEU A 27 2.66 6.37 -4.86
N ASN A 28 3.64 6.86 -4.10
CA ASN A 28 5.04 6.45 -4.24
C ASN A 28 5.41 5.41 -3.18
N ASP A 29 6.57 4.76 -3.35
CA ASP A 29 7.10 3.80 -2.38
C ASP A 29 7.35 4.43 -0.99
N SER A 30 7.63 5.73 -0.92
CA SER A 30 7.81 6.48 0.33
C SER A 30 6.50 6.71 1.08
N ASP A 31 5.38 6.69 0.36
CA ASP A 31 4.04 6.94 0.89
C ASP A 31 3.42 5.68 1.50
N VAL A 32 4.11 4.54 1.43
CA VAL A 32 3.65 3.25 1.94
C VAL A 32 4.68 2.66 2.89
N GLN A 33 4.24 2.41 4.12
CA GLN A 33 5.00 1.77 5.16
C GLN A 33 4.44 0.37 5.43
N ILE A 34 5.30 -0.65 5.32
CA ILE A 34 4.97 -2.02 5.70
C ILE A 34 5.29 -2.18 7.19
N ASN A 35 4.29 -2.55 7.99
CA ASN A 35 4.44 -2.75 9.43
C ASN A 35 4.57 -4.22 9.80
N SER A 36 3.91 -5.10 9.05
CA SER A 36 4.00 -6.55 9.25
C SER A 36 4.07 -7.28 7.92
N PHE A 37 4.86 -8.35 7.92
CA PHE A 37 5.05 -9.26 6.81
C PHE A 37 5.06 -10.69 7.34
N GLU A 38 4.05 -11.46 6.96
CA GLU A 38 3.86 -12.84 7.40
C GLU A 38 3.88 -13.78 6.20
N ASN A 39 4.73 -14.81 6.27
CA ASN A 39 4.77 -15.90 5.30
C ASN A 39 3.65 -16.90 5.61
N LEU A 40 2.71 -17.06 4.68
CA LEU A 40 1.67 -18.07 4.76
C LEU A 40 2.03 -19.28 3.89
N GLN A 41 1.35 -20.41 4.11
CA GLN A 41 1.53 -21.61 3.30
C GLN A 41 1.30 -21.33 1.81
N ASP A 42 0.35 -20.46 1.47
CA ASP A 42 -0.06 -20.18 0.09
C ASP A 42 0.18 -18.74 -0.35
N GLY A 43 1.06 -18.01 0.34
CA GLY A 43 1.33 -16.62 -0.02
C GLY A 43 1.93 -15.79 1.09
N TYR A 44 1.66 -14.49 1.02
CA TYR A 44 2.16 -13.48 1.93
C TYR A 44 0.99 -12.67 2.46
N LYS A 45 0.97 -12.44 3.77
CA LYS A 45 0.07 -11.47 4.40
C LYS A 45 0.90 -10.25 4.79
N ILE A 46 0.55 -9.10 4.22
CA ILE A 46 1.24 -7.84 4.42
C ILE A 46 0.25 -6.85 5.01
N SER A 47 0.63 -6.18 6.09
CA SER A 47 -0.12 -5.06 6.63
C SER A 47 0.76 -3.84 6.86
N GLY A 48 0.13 -2.67 6.82
CA GLY A 48 0.85 -1.42 6.88
C GLY A 48 -0.06 -0.22 6.77
N GLU A 49 0.57 0.92 6.54
CA GLU A 49 -0.09 2.21 6.43
C GLU A 49 0.31 2.89 5.13
N TYR A 50 -0.59 3.72 4.60
CA TYR A 50 -0.32 4.58 3.47
C TYR A 50 -0.68 6.02 3.80
N GLN A 51 0.06 6.95 3.22
CA GLN A 51 -0.16 8.38 3.32
C GLN A 51 -0.10 9.01 1.93
N TYR A 52 -1.25 9.33 1.37
CA TYR A 52 -1.35 10.02 0.10
C TYR A 52 -1.24 11.53 0.27
N ASN A 53 -0.18 12.10 -0.31
CA ASN A 53 0.12 13.52 -0.26
C ASN A 53 -0.26 14.23 -1.58
N HIS A 54 -0.75 15.47 -1.49
CA HIS A 54 -0.98 16.29 -2.67
C HIS A 54 0.35 16.77 -3.25
N ILE A 55 0.70 16.25 -4.42
CA ILE A 55 1.96 16.51 -5.14
C ILE A 55 2.28 18.01 -5.23
N PHE A 56 1.26 18.86 -5.37
CA PHE A 56 1.45 20.31 -5.54
C PHE A 56 1.39 21.15 -4.26
N LYS A 57 0.92 20.60 -3.13
CA LYS A 57 0.64 21.39 -1.91
C LYS A 57 1.27 20.85 -0.64
N GLY A 58 1.92 19.68 -0.67
CA GLY A 58 2.54 19.07 0.52
C GLY A 58 1.56 18.66 1.63
N ASN A 59 0.25 18.77 1.37
CA ASN A 59 -0.79 18.44 2.34
C ASN A 59 -1.18 16.96 2.21
N ILE A 60 -1.36 16.28 3.35
CA ILE A 60 -1.93 14.94 3.42
C ILE A 60 -3.37 15.01 2.91
N ILE A 61 -3.68 14.27 1.85
CA ILE A 61 -5.03 14.12 1.30
C ILE A 61 -5.74 12.98 2.02
N GLU A 62 -5.05 11.87 2.19
CA GLU A 62 -5.60 10.68 2.82
C GLU A 62 -4.50 9.89 3.53
N GLU A 63 -4.82 9.37 4.70
CA GLU A 63 -4.02 8.36 5.39
C GLU A 63 -4.92 7.18 5.75
N GLY A 64 -4.36 5.98 5.75
CA GLY A 64 -5.11 4.78 6.06
C GLY A 64 -4.24 3.58 6.30
N THR A 65 -4.88 2.47 6.62
CA THR A 65 -4.22 1.17 6.81
C THR A 65 -4.62 0.21 5.71
N PHE A 66 -3.76 -0.77 5.47
CA PHE A 66 -4.07 -1.88 4.59
C PHE A 66 -3.68 -3.21 5.24
N GLU A 67 -4.41 -4.25 4.85
CA GLU A 67 -4.08 -5.65 5.03
C GLU A 67 -4.33 -6.35 3.69
N ILE A 68 -3.28 -6.89 3.09
CA ILE A 68 -3.31 -7.49 1.76
C ILE A 68 -2.71 -8.88 1.85
N THR A 69 -3.39 -9.85 1.26
CA THR A 69 -2.86 -11.20 1.03
C THR A 69 -2.56 -11.37 -0.45
N ILE A 70 -1.35 -11.78 -0.78
CA ILE A 70 -0.88 -12.02 -2.14
C ILE A 70 -0.44 -13.48 -2.24
N ASP A 71 -0.64 -14.10 -3.40
CA ASP A 71 -0.08 -15.43 -3.70
C ASP A 71 1.46 -15.45 -3.71
N LYS A 72 2.05 -16.65 -3.72
CA LYS A 72 3.51 -16.82 -3.71
C LYS A 72 4.19 -16.28 -4.98
N ASP A 73 3.47 -16.29 -6.08
CA ASP A 73 3.95 -15.85 -7.39
C ASP A 73 3.79 -14.33 -7.61
N LEU A 74 3.21 -13.62 -6.64
CA LEU A 74 2.97 -12.17 -6.67
C LEU A 74 2.11 -11.72 -7.86
N THR A 75 1.26 -12.62 -8.38
CA THR A 75 0.43 -12.40 -9.56
C THR A 75 -0.85 -11.66 -9.17
N GLU A 76 -1.58 -12.17 -8.18
CA GLU A 76 -2.90 -11.67 -7.82
C GLU A 76 -3.08 -11.52 -6.30
N PRO A 77 -3.69 -10.41 -5.85
CA PRO A 77 -4.12 -10.28 -4.47
C PRO A 77 -5.32 -11.20 -4.19
N LYS A 78 -5.18 -12.08 -3.20
CA LYS A 78 -6.25 -12.96 -2.71
C LYS A 78 -7.24 -12.23 -1.81
N ASN A 79 -6.75 -11.29 -1.01
CA ASN A 79 -7.57 -10.49 -0.11
C ASN A 79 -7.02 -9.07 -0.04
N ILE A 80 -7.90 -8.08 -0.08
CA ILE A 80 -7.56 -6.66 -0.03
C ILE A 80 -8.51 -6.01 0.98
N LYS A 81 -7.96 -5.52 2.07
CA LYS A 81 -8.67 -4.68 3.03
C LYS A 81 -7.92 -3.37 3.18
N ILE A 82 -8.55 -2.27 2.80
CA ILE A 82 -7.98 -0.93 2.93
C ILE A 82 -8.97 -0.07 3.70
N THR A 83 -8.50 0.53 4.80
CA THR A 83 -9.32 1.32 5.72
C THR A 83 -8.76 2.74 5.80
N PRO A 84 -9.43 3.75 5.21
CA PRO A 84 -9.01 5.13 5.39
C PRO A 84 -9.20 5.54 6.86
N LYS A 85 -8.20 6.21 7.43
CA LYS A 85 -8.20 6.75 8.80
C LYS A 85 -8.61 8.22 8.80
N LYS A 86 -8.07 9.00 7.87
CA LYS A 86 -8.36 10.43 7.75
C LYS A 86 -8.32 10.84 6.28
N ARG A 87 -9.27 11.67 5.89
CA ARG A 87 -9.37 12.24 4.56
C ARG A 87 -9.56 13.75 4.71
N THR A 88 -8.74 14.52 4.01
CA THR A 88 -8.93 15.95 3.87
C THR A 88 -9.71 16.18 2.59
N ASP A 89 -11.00 16.50 2.73
CA ASP A 89 -11.83 16.92 1.61
C ASP A 89 -11.40 18.32 1.18
N PHE A 90 -10.85 18.44 -0.03
CA PHE A 90 -10.63 19.73 -0.65
C PHE A 90 -11.96 20.16 -1.27
N LYS A 91 -12.62 21.17 -0.68
CA LYS A 91 -13.66 21.91 -1.40
C LYS A 91 -12.99 22.58 -2.60
N VAL A 92 -13.33 22.11 -3.80
CA VAL A 92 -12.98 22.76 -5.07
C VAL A 92 -13.85 23.99 -5.25
#